data_AF-A0A914Y5J9-F1
#
_entry.id   AF-A0A914Y5J9-F1
#
_cell.length_a   1.000
_cell.length_b   1.000
_cell.length_c   1.000
_cell.angle_alpha   90.00
_cell.angle_beta   90.00
_cell.angle_gamma   90.00
#
_symmetry.space_group_name_H-M   'P 1'
#
loop_
_entity.id
_entity.type
_entity.pdbx_description
1 polymer ?
#
loop_
_entity_poly.entity_id
_entity_poly.type
_entity_poly.pdbx_seq_one_letter_code
_entity_poly.pdbx_strand_id
1 'polypeptide(L)'
;MKKMHWNEHLISVNQLTEKSVWAKFDDKQVNRSVVVNKIHDNFFVDNQTKSRKKSPEPAKKVKLFVIQDNSVLQNVAIVFAAFKLTPKQFYEVLLDVNDNILTVEAIERIIKLLPEPTIIEKLAACTKEMIKEMDEAERFLAYCAKIPSLKTRLRSVLLKITWDDRVLVIKESFSTLSIGIATFYSESLKVFLNLVLFVGNYLNRSSQNAPTSYAFKLSLLKTLDKVKGNEQNYSLLHALSELMNDEFQQHSLLAELNLISSAAKVDIVAIRNEFNSLKGETTSVIGFFNKFETEDKRDNFKLKMQKFVDRASQEMADLTALWNEGFA
;
A
#
# COMPACT_ATOMS: atom_id res chain seq x y z
N MET A 1 2.01 35.03 -21.88
CA MET A 1 1.91 35.04 -20.41
C MET A 1 2.12 33.63 -19.89
N LYS A 2 2.88 33.42 -18.81
CA LYS A 2 2.96 32.11 -18.14
C LYS A 2 1.55 31.72 -17.67
N LYS A 3 1.11 30.48 -17.92
CA LYS A 3 -0.25 30.01 -17.58
C LYS A 3 -0.26 29.41 -16.17
N MET A 4 -1.31 29.71 -15.39
CA MET A 4 -1.59 29.07 -14.10
C MET A 4 -2.65 27.98 -14.31
N HIS A 5 -2.41 26.78 -13.78
CA HIS A 5 -3.32 25.64 -13.88
C HIS A 5 -4.46 25.76 -12.86
N TRP A 6 -5.32 26.77 -13.01
CA TRP A 6 -6.40 27.07 -12.05
C TRP A 6 -7.61 26.13 -12.20
N ASN A 7 -7.79 25.52 -13.38
CA ASN A 7 -9.03 24.82 -13.74
C ASN A 7 -9.33 23.57 -12.91
N GLU A 8 -8.31 22.93 -12.31
CA GLU A 8 -8.46 21.73 -11.48
C GLU A 8 -8.95 22.05 -10.05
N HIS A 9 -8.97 23.32 -9.67
CA HIS A 9 -9.31 23.78 -8.32
C HIS A 9 -10.55 24.69 -8.30
N LEU A 10 -11.33 24.71 -9.38
CA LEU A 10 -12.56 25.50 -9.48
C LEU A 10 -13.68 24.89 -8.63
N ILE A 11 -14.24 25.69 -7.73
CA ILE A 11 -15.46 25.34 -7.00
C ILE A 11 -16.65 25.72 -7.88
N SER A 12 -17.57 24.77 -8.10
CA SER A 12 -18.77 25.03 -8.88
C SER A 12 -19.70 25.98 -8.12
N VAL A 13 -20.40 26.87 -8.83
CA VAL A 13 -21.31 27.85 -8.22
C VAL A 13 -22.36 27.18 -7.31
N ASN A 14 -22.81 25.99 -7.69
CA ASN A 14 -23.79 25.20 -6.94
C ASN A 14 -23.24 24.66 -5.59
N GLN A 15 -21.93 24.70 -5.38
CA GLN A 15 -21.26 24.29 -4.14
C GLN A 15 -20.97 25.49 -3.22
N LEU A 16 -21.26 26.72 -3.66
CA LEU A 16 -21.09 27.93 -2.86
C LEU A 16 -22.33 28.14 -2.00
N THR A 17 -22.15 28.07 -0.68
CA THR A 17 -23.20 28.39 0.30
C THR A 17 -23.15 29.88 0.66
N GLU A 18 -24.27 30.48 1.09
CA GLU A 18 -24.32 31.90 1.53
C GLU A 18 -23.39 32.21 2.72
N LYS A 19 -22.99 31.17 3.47
CA LYS A 19 -22.03 31.28 4.58
C LYS A 19 -20.56 31.22 4.12
N SER A 20 -20.32 30.92 2.84
CA SER A 20 -18.99 30.84 2.25
C SER A 20 -18.27 32.18 2.29
N VAL A 21 -16.95 32.14 2.51
CA VAL A 21 -16.09 33.33 2.40
C VAL A 21 -16.22 33.97 1.00
N TRP A 22 -16.40 33.14 -0.03
CA TRP A 22 -16.56 33.58 -1.41
C TRP A 22 -17.82 34.45 -1.64
N ALA A 23 -18.89 34.21 -0.88
CA ALA A 23 -20.14 34.97 -0.98
C ALA A 23 -20.06 36.36 -0.34
N LYS A 24 -18.98 36.64 0.42
CA LYS A 24 -18.76 37.90 1.15
C LYS A 24 -17.68 38.79 0.52
N PHE A 25 -17.12 38.40 -0.63
CA PHE A 25 -16.11 39.21 -1.31
C PHE A 25 -16.73 40.43 -1.99
N ASP A 26 -16.11 41.58 -1.77
CA ASP A 26 -16.37 42.81 -2.54
C ASP A 26 -15.25 43.01 -3.56
N ASP A 27 -15.62 42.92 -4.83
CA ASP A 27 -14.75 43.09 -6.00
C ASP A 27 -14.05 44.46 -6.06
N LYS A 28 -14.49 45.43 -5.23
CA LYS A 28 -13.92 46.78 -5.15
C LYS A 28 -12.69 46.90 -4.26
N GLN A 29 -12.37 45.87 -3.45
CA GLN A 29 -11.21 45.90 -2.56
C GLN A 29 -9.86 45.75 -3.28
N VAL A 30 -9.87 45.28 -4.53
CA VAL A 30 -8.65 45.07 -5.33
C VAL A 30 -8.55 46.13 -6.42
N ASN A 31 -7.49 46.93 -6.39
CA ASN A 31 -7.19 47.86 -7.47
C ASN A 31 -6.68 47.10 -8.70
N ARG A 32 -7.61 46.78 -9.62
CA ARG A 32 -7.38 45.93 -10.79
C ARG A 32 -6.27 46.47 -11.71
N SER A 33 -6.16 47.79 -11.89
CA SER A 33 -5.16 48.36 -12.80
C SER A 33 -3.73 48.19 -12.28
N VAL A 34 -3.51 48.37 -10.98
CA VAL A 34 -2.19 48.14 -10.34
C VAL A 34 -1.78 46.67 -10.44
N VAL A 35 -2.72 45.75 -10.18
CA VAL A 35 -2.46 44.31 -10.24
C VAL A 35 -2.16 43.88 -11.68
N VAL A 36 -2.97 44.31 -12.65
CA VAL A 36 -2.77 43.94 -14.07
C VAL A 36 -1.42 44.43 -14.58
N ASN A 37 -1.02 45.67 -14.28
CA ASN A 37 0.28 46.20 -14.72
C ASN A 37 1.44 45.38 -14.15
N LYS A 38 1.40 45.07 -12.84
CA LYS A 38 2.45 44.28 -12.19
C LYS A 38 2.50 42.83 -12.70
N ILE A 39 1.36 42.24 -13.02
CA ILE A 39 1.32 40.90 -13.64
C ILE A 39 1.83 40.95 -15.07
N HIS A 40 1.49 42.00 -15.82
CA HIS A 40 1.96 42.18 -17.19
C HIS A 40 3.49 42.26 -17.23
N ASP A 41 4.09 43.14 -16.43
CA ASP A 41 5.55 43.36 -16.44
C ASP A 41 6.37 42.13 -16.05
N ASN A 42 5.84 41.28 -15.16
CA ASN A 42 6.61 40.17 -14.59
C ASN A 42 6.27 38.80 -15.18
N PHE A 43 5.11 38.65 -15.84
CA PHE A 43 4.61 37.36 -16.30
C PHE A 43 4.24 37.32 -17.79
N PHE A 44 4.31 38.44 -18.52
CA PHE A 44 4.43 38.40 -19.98
C PHE A 44 5.87 38.08 -20.40
N VAL A 45 6.00 37.22 -21.40
CA VAL A 45 7.29 36.90 -22.03
C VAL A 45 7.34 37.74 -23.30
N ASP A 46 8.23 38.73 -23.34
CA ASP A 46 8.46 39.52 -24.54
C ASP A 46 9.39 38.74 -25.48
N ASN A 47 8.85 38.24 -26.59
CA ASN A 47 9.61 37.49 -27.59
C ASN A 47 10.26 38.45 -28.60
N GLN A 48 10.99 39.46 -28.12
CA GLN A 48 11.77 40.33 -28.99
C GLN A 48 13.24 40.41 -28.55
N THR A 49 14.10 40.12 -29.53
CA THR A 49 15.56 40.38 -29.60
C THR A 49 16.53 39.39 -28.93
N LYS A 50 16.84 38.31 -29.67
CA LYS A 50 18.25 37.94 -29.90
C LYS A 50 18.46 37.66 -31.40
N SER A 51 18.97 38.67 -32.11
CA SER A 51 19.48 38.53 -33.46
C SER A 51 20.76 37.68 -33.42
N ARG A 52 20.67 36.44 -33.94
CA ARG A 52 21.84 35.68 -34.39
C ARG A 52 21.59 35.28 -35.84
N LYS A 53 22.58 35.58 -36.68
CA LYS A 53 22.59 35.46 -38.15
C LYS A 53 21.87 34.20 -38.63
N LYS A 54 20.89 34.38 -39.53
CA LYS A 54 20.20 33.30 -40.27
C LYS A 54 21.18 32.62 -41.21
N SER A 55 21.53 31.37 -40.92
CA SER A 55 21.66 30.34 -41.96
C SER A 55 20.27 29.75 -42.24
N PRO A 56 20.01 29.13 -43.41
CA PRO A 56 18.66 28.74 -43.79
C PRO A 56 18.12 27.68 -42.82
N GLU A 57 17.00 27.97 -42.14
CA GLU A 57 16.24 26.97 -41.39
C GLU A 57 15.72 25.93 -42.39
N PRO A 58 15.96 24.61 -42.19
CA PRO A 58 15.13 23.61 -42.84
C PRO A 58 13.70 23.78 -42.29
N ALA A 59 12.71 23.62 -43.18
CA ALA A 59 11.29 23.81 -42.89
C ALA A 59 10.91 23.32 -41.48
N LYS A 60 10.31 24.21 -40.68
CA LYS A 60 9.76 23.87 -39.36
C LYS A 60 8.69 22.79 -39.53
N LYS A 61 9.12 21.54 -39.45
CA LYS A 61 8.24 20.39 -39.22
C LYS A 61 7.47 20.68 -37.94
N VAL A 62 6.16 20.80 -38.07
CA VAL A 62 5.23 20.92 -36.95
C VAL A 62 5.44 19.70 -36.05
N LYS A 63 6.09 19.88 -34.90
CA LYS A 63 6.24 18.81 -33.92
C LYS A 63 4.86 18.53 -33.32
N LEU A 64 4.25 17.43 -33.74
CA LEU A 64 2.99 16.92 -33.19
C LEU A 64 3.30 16.24 -31.84
N PHE A 65 3.44 17.04 -30.79
CA PHE A 65 3.47 16.52 -29.43
C PHE A 65 2.02 16.23 -28.98
N VAL A 66 1.72 14.97 -28.70
CA VAL A 66 0.49 14.54 -28.02
C VAL A 66 0.49 15.04 -26.58
N ILE A 67 1.65 15.06 -25.94
CA ILE A 67 1.83 15.61 -24.59
C ILE A 67 2.40 17.01 -24.68
N GLN A 68 1.61 18.01 -24.31
CA GLN A 68 2.01 19.43 -24.37
C GLN A 68 2.70 19.93 -23.09
N ASP A 69 2.65 19.16 -22.01
CA ASP A 69 3.27 19.52 -20.74
C ASP A 69 4.73 19.05 -20.67
N ASN A 70 5.64 20.01 -20.80
CA ASN A 70 7.09 19.76 -20.71
C ASN A 70 7.53 19.28 -19.32
N SER A 71 6.82 19.62 -18.25
CA SER A 71 7.13 19.15 -16.89
C SER A 71 6.88 17.64 -16.78
N VAL A 72 5.76 17.17 -17.35
CA VAL A 72 5.42 15.75 -17.43
C VAL A 72 6.47 15.00 -18.26
N LEU A 73 6.84 15.51 -19.44
CA LEU A 73 7.87 14.90 -20.28
C LEU A 73 9.24 14.87 -19.59
N GLN A 74 9.59 15.91 -18.83
CA GLN A 74 10.84 15.94 -18.07
C GLN A 74 10.84 14.90 -16.94
N ASN A 75 9.74 14.77 -16.19
CA ASN A 75 9.61 13.74 -15.15
C ASN A 75 9.71 12.33 -15.73
N VAL A 76 9.05 12.10 -16.86
CA VAL A 76 9.13 10.83 -17.60
C VAL A 76 10.57 10.57 -18.05
N ALA A 77 11.25 11.57 -18.61
CA ALA A 77 12.64 11.44 -19.03
C ALA A 77 13.58 11.07 -17.88
N ILE A 78 13.42 11.71 -16.72
CA ILE A 78 14.24 11.43 -15.52
C ILE A 78 14.06 9.98 -15.05
N VAL A 79 12.81 9.55 -14.90
CA VAL A 79 12.52 8.20 -14.41
C VAL A 79 12.90 7.16 -15.46
N PHE A 80 12.65 7.43 -16.74
CA PHE A 80 13.06 6.57 -17.85
C PHE A 80 14.59 6.39 -17.92
N ALA A 81 15.36 7.47 -17.75
CA ALA A 81 16.82 7.43 -17.77
C ALA A 81 17.41 6.52 -16.68
N ALA A 82 16.71 6.34 -15.54
CA ALA A 82 17.15 5.45 -14.47
C ALA A 82 17.23 3.97 -14.92
N PHE A 83 16.45 3.57 -15.91
CA PHE A 83 16.47 2.22 -16.45
C PHE A 83 17.65 1.95 -17.40
N LYS A 84 18.30 3.01 -17.92
CA LYS A 84 19.44 2.90 -18.86
C LYS A 84 19.13 2.03 -20.09
N LEU A 85 17.88 2.05 -20.54
CA LEU A 85 17.40 1.34 -21.74
C LEU A 85 16.98 2.35 -22.80
N THR A 86 17.01 1.94 -24.06
CA THR A 86 16.31 2.68 -25.12
C THR A 86 14.80 2.42 -25.05
N PRO A 87 13.94 3.31 -25.58
CA PRO A 87 12.49 3.12 -25.55
C PRO A 87 12.05 1.79 -26.17
N LYS A 88 12.77 1.33 -27.21
CA LYS A 88 12.53 0.04 -27.87
C LYS A 88 12.91 -1.15 -26.98
N GLN A 89 14.06 -1.11 -26.32
CA GLN A 89 14.47 -2.17 -25.38
C GLN A 89 13.50 -2.26 -24.20
N PHE A 90 13.04 -1.10 -23.71
CA PHE A 90 12.05 -1.07 -22.63
C PHE A 90 10.73 -1.73 -23.04
N TYR A 91 10.27 -1.44 -24.25
CA TYR A 91 9.09 -2.10 -24.83
C TYR A 91 9.25 -3.63 -24.88
N GLU A 92 10.42 -4.13 -25.30
CA GLU A 92 10.73 -5.57 -25.32
C GLU A 92 10.74 -6.17 -23.91
N VAL A 93 11.28 -5.46 -22.92
CA VAL A 93 11.26 -5.85 -21.49
C VAL A 93 9.83 -6.01 -20.95
N LEU A 94 8.91 -5.11 -21.32
CA LEU A 94 7.52 -5.17 -20.90
C LEU A 94 6.74 -6.31 -21.58
N LEU A 95 7.04 -6.60 -22.86
CA LEU A 95 6.43 -7.73 -23.58
C LEU A 95 6.93 -9.08 -23.06
N ASP A 96 8.23 -9.20 -22.78
CA ASP A 96 8.82 -10.45 -22.27
C ASP A 96 8.52 -10.70 -20.78
N VAL A 97 8.09 -9.66 -20.04
CA VAL A 97 7.96 -9.71 -18.58
C VAL A 97 9.31 -10.12 -17.95
N ASN A 98 10.33 -9.30 -18.19
CA ASN A 98 11.68 -9.60 -17.71
C ASN A 98 11.79 -9.37 -16.20
N ASP A 99 11.81 -10.46 -15.43
CA ASP A 99 11.84 -10.46 -13.96
C ASP A 99 13.11 -9.76 -13.38
N ASN A 100 14.21 -9.63 -14.14
CA ASN A 100 15.43 -8.97 -13.65
C ASN A 100 15.34 -7.44 -13.66
N ILE A 101 14.48 -6.87 -14.52
CA ILE A 101 14.35 -5.42 -14.69
C ILE A 101 13.06 -4.93 -14.04
N LEU A 102 12.00 -5.74 -14.07
CA LEU A 102 10.70 -5.40 -13.50
C LEU A 102 10.65 -5.72 -12.00
N THR A 103 11.44 -5.01 -11.19
CA THR A 103 11.34 -5.06 -9.73
C THR A 103 10.07 -4.37 -9.21
N VAL A 104 9.77 -4.53 -7.92
CA VAL A 104 8.66 -3.83 -7.24
C VAL A 104 8.75 -2.31 -7.47
N GLU A 105 9.91 -1.71 -7.18
CA GLU A 105 10.12 -0.27 -7.30
C GLU A 105 10.05 0.18 -8.76
N ALA A 106 10.58 -0.62 -9.68
CA ALA A 106 10.52 -0.36 -11.11
C ALA A 106 9.06 -0.32 -11.58
N ILE A 107 8.27 -1.35 -11.26
CA ILE A 107 6.86 -1.44 -11.67
C ILE A 107 6.05 -0.28 -11.10
N GLU A 108 6.21 0.05 -9.82
CA GLU A 108 5.50 1.17 -9.20
C GLU A 108 5.84 2.51 -9.85
N ARG A 109 7.12 2.74 -10.17
CA ARG A 109 7.55 3.93 -10.90
C ARG A 109 6.92 4.00 -12.27
N ILE A 110 6.90 2.89 -13.02
CA ILE A 110 6.28 2.84 -14.35
C ILE A 110 4.78 3.14 -14.25
N ILE A 111 4.05 2.52 -13.32
CA ILE A 111 2.62 2.75 -13.13
C ILE A 111 2.33 4.23 -12.83
N LYS A 112 3.17 4.89 -12.02
CA LYS A 112 3.04 6.32 -11.70
C LYS A 112 3.35 7.25 -12.88
N LEU A 113 4.16 6.80 -13.84
CA LEU A 113 4.48 7.56 -15.05
C LEU A 113 3.40 7.49 -16.12
N LEU A 114 2.56 6.45 -16.11
CA LEU A 114 1.56 6.28 -17.17
C LEU A 114 0.57 7.46 -17.14
N PRO A 115 0.39 8.17 -18.27
CA PRO A 115 -0.52 9.31 -18.33
C PRO A 115 -1.98 8.86 -18.26
N GLU A 116 -2.90 9.83 -18.21
CA GLU A 116 -4.34 9.56 -18.19
C GLU A 116 -4.78 8.68 -19.38
N PRO A 117 -5.83 7.84 -19.23
CA PRO A 117 -6.29 6.93 -20.28
C PRO A 117 -6.54 7.63 -21.62
N THR A 118 -7.07 8.84 -21.60
CA THR A 118 -7.34 9.65 -22.80
C THR A 118 -6.07 10.04 -23.57
N ILE A 119 -4.94 10.19 -22.88
CA ILE A 119 -3.63 10.47 -23.49
C ILE A 119 -3.04 9.16 -24.01
N ILE A 120 -3.17 8.06 -23.26
CA ILE A 120 -2.73 6.73 -23.69
C ILE A 120 -3.40 6.34 -25.01
N GLU A 121 -4.70 6.57 -25.17
CA GLU A 121 -5.42 6.29 -26.42
C GLU A 121 -4.86 7.07 -27.62
N LYS A 122 -4.58 8.37 -27.44
CA LYS A 122 -3.96 9.21 -28.48
C LYS A 122 -2.56 8.74 -28.85
N LEU A 123 -1.76 8.37 -27.84
CA LEU A 123 -0.41 7.83 -28.04
C LEU A 123 -0.45 6.47 -28.75
N ALA A 124 -1.40 5.61 -28.41
CA ALA A 124 -1.57 4.30 -29.04
C ALA A 124 -1.92 4.42 -30.54
N ALA A 125 -2.71 5.43 -30.90
CA ALA A 125 -3.12 5.74 -32.28
C ALA A 125 -1.98 6.32 -33.16
N CYS A 126 -0.84 6.70 -32.58
CA CYS A 126 0.26 7.28 -33.33
C CYS A 126 0.93 6.25 -34.27
N THR A 127 1.26 6.68 -35.49
CA THR A 127 1.97 5.84 -36.48
C THR A 127 3.44 5.67 -36.13
N LYS A 128 4.12 4.69 -36.75
CA LYS A 128 5.55 4.46 -36.51
C LYS A 128 6.39 5.68 -36.94
N GLU A 129 5.96 6.39 -37.96
CA GLU A 129 6.61 7.60 -38.48
C GLU A 129 6.47 8.74 -37.48
N MET A 130 5.28 8.92 -36.89
CA MET A 130 5.07 9.91 -35.83
C MET A 130 5.96 9.64 -34.62
N ILE A 131 6.04 8.38 -34.17
CA ILE A 131 6.85 7.97 -33.01
C ILE A 131 8.35 8.24 -33.23
N LYS A 132 8.85 8.16 -34.47
CA LYS A 132 10.26 8.46 -34.78
C LYS A 132 10.61 9.94 -34.64
N GLU A 133 9.64 10.83 -34.86
CA GLU A 133 9.83 12.28 -34.75
C GLU A 133 9.59 12.80 -33.31
N MET A 134 9.05 11.96 -32.42
CA MET A 134 8.86 12.25 -30.98
C MET A 134 10.20 12.32 -30.24
N ASP A 135 10.23 13.12 -29.17
CA ASP A 135 11.35 13.08 -28.23
C ASP A 135 11.42 11.73 -27.49
N GLU A 136 12.48 11.51 -26.72
CA GLU A 136 12.72 10.20 -26.09
C GLU A 136 11.65 9.83 -25.05
N ALA A 137 11.17 10.81 -24.28
CA ALA A 137 10.17 10.61 -23.24
C ALA A 137 8.78 10.32 -23.82
N GLU A 138 8.35 11.08 -24.82
CA GLU A 138 7.08 10.88 -25.49
C GLU A 138 7.08 9.56 -26.29
N ARG A 139 8.20 9.24 -26.94
CA ARG A 139 8.38 7.96 -27.65
C ARG A 139 8.33 6.77 -26.70
N PHE A 140 8.92 6.88 -25.51
CA PHE A 140 8.77 5.87 -24.46
C PHE A 140 7.30 5.65 -24.11
N LEU A 141 6.55 6.72 -23.84
CA LEU A 141 5.12 6.62 -23.52
C LEU A 141 4.29 6.08 -24.69
N ALA A 142 4.64 6.43 -25.93
CA ALA A 142 3.99 5.89 -27.12
C ALA A 142 4.21 4.38 -27.28
N TYR A 143 5.41 3.88 -27.00
CA TYR A 143 5.67 2.44 -26.96
C TYR A 143 4.89 1.75 -25.85
N CYS A 144 4.86 2.33 -24.65
CA CYS A 144 4.04 1.82 -23.55
C CYS A 144 2.55 1.77 -23.91
N ALA A 145 2.03 2.79 -24.57
CA ALA A 145 0.63 2.88 -25.00
C ALA A 145 0.25 1.83 -26.05
N LYS A 146 1.22 1.30 -26.82
CA LYS A 146 0.99 0.20 -27.75
C LYS A 146 0.82 -1.16 -27.08
N ILE A 147 1.12 -1.27 -25.78
CA ILE A 147 0.98 -2.53 -25.04
C ILE A 147 -0.44 -2.59 -24.47
N PRO A 148 -1.26 -3.57 -24.89
CA PRO A 148 -2.64 -3.69 -24.41
C PRO A 148 -2.67 -3.86 -22.89
N SER A 149 -3.53 -3.07 -22.24
CA SER A 149 -3.79 -3.18 -20.79
C SER A 149 -2.52 -3.13 -19.92
N LEU A 150 -1.51 -2.34 -20.33
CA LEU A 150 -0.19 -2.30 -19.68
C LEU A 150 -0.27 -2.11 -18.15
N LYS A 151 -1.11 -1.19 -17.67
CA LYS A 151 -1.27 -0.94 -16.23
C LYS A 151 -1.75 -2.18 -15.47
N THR A 152 -2.69 -2.93 -16.06
CA THR A 152 -3.19 -4.19 -15.48
C THR A 152 -2.12 -5.27 -15.51
N ARG A 153 -1.39 -5.42 -16.63
CA ARG A 153 -0.26 -6.35 -16.74
C ARG A 153 0.80 -6.10 -15.68
N LEU A 154 1.21 -4.84 -15.52
CA LEU A 154 2.19 -4.44 -14.51
C LEU A 154 1.72 -4.77 -13.10
N ARG A 155 0.44 -4.52 -12.77
CA ARG A 155 -0.14 -4.94 -11.49
C ARG A 155 -0.15 -6.46 -11.31
N SER A 156 -0.42 -7.22 -12.37
CA SER A 156 -0.34 -8.69 -12.30
C SER A 156 1.07 -9.18 -12.01
N VAL A 157 2.08 -8.57 -12.64
CA VAL A 157 3.50 -8.89 -12.39
C VAL A 157 3.91 -8.47 -10.98
N LEU A 158 3.46 -7.31 -10.51
CA LEU A 158 3.70 -6.87 -9.13
C LEU A 158 3.12 -7.86 -8.11
N LEU A 159 1.90 -8.34 -8.35
CA LEU A 159 1.29 -9.38 -7.52
C LEU A 159 2.12 -10.67 -7.54
N LYS A 160 2.60 -11.11 -8.70
CA LYS A 160 3.50 -12.28 -8.82
C LYS A 160 4.74 -12.13 -7.96
N ILE A 161 5.40 -10.97 -8.00
CA ILE A 161 6.66 -10.73 -7.29
C ILE A 161 6.45 -10.65 -5.78
N THR A 162 5.35 -10.05 -5.34
CA THR A 162 5.05 -9.83 -3.92
C THR A 162 4.25 -10.97 -3.27
N TRP A 163 3.88 -11.98 -4.04
CA TRP A 163 2.96 -13.04 -3.60
C TRP A 163 3.46 -13.79 -2.36
N ASP A 164 4.67 -14.33 -2.44
CA ASP A 164 5.19 -15.25 -1.43
C ASP A 164 5.36 -14.52 -0.08
N ASP A 165 5.85 -13.27 -0.10
CA ASP A 165 5.98 -12.43 1.11
C ASP A 165 4.62 -12.10 1.73
N ARG A 166 3.63 -11.71 0.90
CA ARG A 166 2.29 -11.35 1.38
C ARG A 166 1.55 -12.56 1.98
N VAL A 167 1.65 -13.71 1.33
CA VAL A 167 1.07 -14.97 1.85
C VAL A 167 1.76 -15.38 3.15
N LEU A 168 3.10 -15.27 3.22
CA LEU A 168 3.86 -15.60 4.42
C LEU A 168 3.42 -14.76 5.61
N VAL A 169 3.32 -13.43 5.44
CA VAL A 169 2.87 -12.51 6.50
C VAL A 169 1.51 -12.91 7.06
N ILE A 170 0.55 -13.26 6.18
CA ILE A 170 -0.79 -13.70 6.61
C ILE A 170 -0.69 -15.03 7.38
N LYS A 171 0.04 -16.02 6.85
CA LYS A 171 0.17 -17.35 7.46
C LYS A 171 0.88 -17.31 8.82
N GLU A 172 1.98 -16.58 8.93
CA GLU A 172 2.73 -16.44 10.19
C GLU A 172 1.90 -15.72 11.26
N SER A 173 1.15 -14.70 10.86
CA SER A 173 0.27 -13.99 11.77
C SER A 173 -0.86 -14.88 12.28
N PHE A 174 -1.46 -15.68 11.39
CA PHE A 174 -2.48 -16.66 11.77
C PHE A 174 -1.90 -17.71 12.71
N SER A 175 -0.74 -18.28 12.38
CA SER A 175 -0.05 -19.26 13.23
C SER A 175 0.23 -18.69 14.63
N THR A 176 0.73 -17.46 14.70
CA THR A 176 0.99 -16.77 15.97
C THR A 176 -0.28 -16.61 16.80
N LEU A 177 -1.40 -16.20 16.17
CA LEU A 177 -2.70 -16.09 16.82
C LEU A 177 -3.21 -17.46 17.30
N SER A 178 -3.17 -18.49 16.46
CA SER A 178 -3.60 -19.85 16.81
C SER A 178 -2.82 -20.41 17.99
N ILE A 179 -1.49 -20.24 17.99
CA ILE A 179 -0.62 -20.67 19.10
C ILE A 179 -0.98 -19.91 20.37
N GLY A 180 -1.13 -18.58 20.31
CA GLY A 180 -1.50 -17.76 21.47
C GLY A 180 -2.85 -18.13 22.06
N ILE A 181 -3.86 -18.38 21.21
CA ILE A 181 -5.20 -18.82 21.62
C ILE A 181 -5.13 -20.21 22.26
N ALA A 182 -4.45 -21.17 21.63
CA ALA A 182 -4.31 -22.51 22.21
C ALA A 182 -3.59 -22.46 23.57
N THR A 183 -2.55 -21.63 23.68
CA THR A 183 -1.78 -21.42 24.91
C THR A 183 -2.63 -20.78 26.02
N PHE A 184 -3.61 -19.94 25.67
CA PHE A 184 -4.55 -19.39 26.65
C PHE A 184 -5.39 -20.46 27.37
N TYR A 185 -5.51 -21.66 26.79
CA TYR A 185 -6.21 -22.79 27.39
C TYR A 185 -5.27 -23.83 28.01
N SER A 186 -3.99 -23.51 28.18
CA SER A 186 -3.00 -24.41 28.76
C SER A 186 -3.33 -24.76 30.22
N GLU A 187 -2.83 -25.93 30.66
CA GLU A 187 -3.01 -26.36 32.03
C GLU A 187 -2.25 -25.45 33.01
N SER A 188 -1.05 -25.01 32.63
CA SER A 188 -0.23 -24.12 33.46
C SER A 188 -0.95 -22.82 33.79
N LEU A 189 -1.56 -22.18 32.78
CA LEU A 189 -2.33 -20.95 32.99
C LEU A 189 -3.59 -21.20 33.81
N LYS A 190 -4.30 -22.32 33.61
CA LYS A 190 -5.47 -22.69 34.44
C LYS A 190 -5.09 -22.86 35.90
N VAL A 191 -3.99 -23.57 36.18
CA VAL A 191 -3.46 -23.74 37.54
C VAL A 191 -3.13 -22.39 38.16
N PHE A 192 -2.45 -21.50 37.41
CA PHE A 192 -2.16 -20.15 37.88
C PHE A 192 -3.43 -19.36 38.24
N LEU A 193 -4.43 -19.35 37.34
CA LEU A 193 -5.68 -18.63 37.57
C LEU A 193 -6.46 -19.21 38.76
N ASN A 194 -6.47 -20.54 38.92
CA ASN A 194 -7.07 -21.21 40.07
C ASN A 194 -6.35 -20.85 41.38
N LEU A 195 -5.01 -20.80 41.36
CA LEU A 195 -4.22 -20.41 42.51
C LEU A 195 -4.49 -18.95 42.91
N VAL A 196 -4.54 -18.04 41.94
CA VAL A 196 -4.92 -16.62 42.17
C VAL A 196 -6.31 -16.53 42.78
N LEU A 197 -7.29 -17.30 42.27
CA LEU A 197 -8.65 -17.33 42.82
C LEU A 197 -8.68 -17.84 44.26
N PHE A 198 -7.97 -18.94 44.54
CA PHE A 198 -7.88 -19.53 45.86
C PHE A 198 -7.26 -18.56 46.87
N VAL A 199 -6.08 -18.01 46.55
CA VAL A 199 -5.37 -17.09 47.44
C VAL A 199 -6.16 -15.79 47.62
N GLY A 200 -6.76 -15.25 46.56
CA GLY A 200 -7.64 -14.08 46.64
C GLY A 200 -8.83 -14.30 47.56
N ASN A 201 -9.52 -15.45 47.45
CA ASN A 201 -10.61 -15.81 48.36
C ASN A 201 -10.12 -15.98 49.80
N TYR A 202 -8.97 -16.63 50.01
CA TYR A 202 -8.40 -16.85 51.33
C TYR A 202 -8.06 -15.53 52.03
N LEU A 203 -7.35 -14.63 51.36
CA LEU A 203 -6.95 -13.33 51.93
C LEU A 203 -8.17 -12.46 52.27
N ASN A 204 -9.21 -12.49 51.43
CA ASN A 204 -10.40 -11.66 51.61
C ASN A 204 -11.41 -12.18 52.65
N ARG A 205 -11.32 -13.45 53.08
CA ARG A 205 -12.19 -14.03 54.13
C ARG A 205 -12.04 -13.34 55.50
N SER A 206 -10.97 -12.59 55.72
CA SER A 206 -10.75 -11.82 56.94
C SER A 206 -11.68 -10.61 57.09
N SER A 207 -12.33 -10.17 56.00
CA SER A 207 -13.35 -9.11 56.04
C SER A 207 -14.72 -9.73 56.35
N GLN A 208 -15.37 -9.27 57.42
CA GLN A 208 -16.56 -9.89 58.05
C GLN A 208 -17.77 -10.12 57.11
N ASN A 209 -17.76 -9.63 55.86
CA ASN A 209 -18.84 -9.80 54.88
C ASN A 209 -18.35 -10.08 53.45
N ALA A 210 -17.10 -10.53 53.24
CA ALA A 210 -16.59 -10.75 51.88
C ALA A 210 -17.24 -12.01 51.24
N PRO A 211 -17.94 -11.87 50.09
CA PRO A 211 -18.51 -13.01 49.39
C PRO A 211 -17.40 -13.89 48.80
N THR A 212 -17.58 -15.21 48.83
CA THR A 212 -16.71 -16.13 48.08
C THR A 212 -16.91 -15.90 46.59
N SER A 213 -15.83 -15.60 45.88
CA SER A 213 -15.85 -15.38 44.43
C SER A 213 -15.52 -16.68 43.70
N TYR A 214 -16.18 -16.90 42.56
CA TYR A 214 -15.93 -18.07 41.69
C TYR A 214 -15.10 -17.72 40.44
N ALA A 215 -14.93 -16.44 40.16
CA ALA A 215 -14.14 -15.92 39.04
C ALA A 215 -13.68 -14.49 39.35
N PHE A 216 -12.70 -14.00 38.60
CA PHE A 216 -12.23 -12.62 38.64
C PHE A 216 -11.96 -12.09 37.24
N LYS A 217 -11.96 -10.76 37.09
CA LYS A 217 -11.55 -10.12 35.83
C LYS A 217 -10.03 -10.23 35.65
N LEU A 218 -9.54 -10.65 34.49
CA LEU A 218 -8.10 -10.81 34.21
C LEU A 218 -7.28 -9.52 34.42
N SER A 219 -7.92 -8.34 34.39
CA SER A 219 -7.27 -7.07 34.74
C SER A 219 -6.71 -7.05 36.17
N LEU A 220 -7.23 -7.88 37.08
CA LEU A 220 -6.71 -8.07 38.43
C LEU A 220 -5.25 -8.52 38.44
N LEU A 221 -4.83 -9.32 37.45
CA LEU A 221 -3.47 -9.85 37.38
C LEU A 221 -2.40 -8.74 37.36
N LYS A 222 -2.74 -7.55 36.84
CA LYS A 222 -1.88 -6.36 36.81
C LYS A 222 -1.67 -5.69 38.19
N THR A 223 -2.26 -6.24 39.24
CA THR A 223 -2.24 -5.67 40.59
C THR A 223 -1.64 -6.61 41.63
N LEU A 224 -1.26 -7.84 41.24
CA LEU A 224 -0.69 -8.84 42.14
C LEU A 224 0.64 -8.39 42.77
N ASP A 225 1.41 -7.55 42.07
CA ASP A 225 2.66 -6.97 42.57
C ASP A 225 2.46 -5.89 43.65
N LYS A 226 1.25 -5.31 43.71
CA LYS A 226 0.88 -4.24 44.65
C LYS A 226 0.51 -4.77 46.03
N VAL A 227 0.07 -6.02 46.13
CA VAL A 227 -0.20 -6.67 47.41
C VAL A 227 1.13 -7.11 48.00
N LYS A 228 1.58 -6.44 49.07
CA LYS A 228 2.86 -6.71 49.72
C LYS A 228 2.71 -7.77 50.81
N GLY A 229 3.74 -8.61 50.93
CA GLY A 229 3.89 -9.51 52.06
C GLY A 229 4.43 -8.79 53.30
N ASN A 230 4.89 -9.57 54.28
CA ASN A 230 5.49 -9.03 55.50
C ASN A 230 6.82 -8.29 55.21
N GLU A 231 7.54 -8.70 54.16
CA GLU A 231 8.74 -8.03 53.67
C GLU A 231 8.41 -7.03 52.56
N GLN A 232 9.02 -5.84 52.58
CA GLN A 232 8.70 -4.76 51.64
C GLN A 232 8.98 -5.11 50.17
N ASN A 233 9.98 -5.96 49.92
CA ASN A 233 10.38 -6.38 48.57
C ASN A 233 9.67 -7.65 48.08
N TYR A 234 8.83 -8.25 48.92
CA TYR A 234 8.09 -9.47 48.59
C TYR A 234 6.62 -9.12 48.34
N SER A 235 6.07 -9.62 47.23
CA SER A 235 4.68 -9.37 46.84
C SER A 235 3.93 -10.67 46.61
N LEU A 236 2.60 -10.58 46.53
CA LEU A 236 1.75 -11.72 46.20
C LEU A 236 2.16 -12.36 44.86
N LEU A 237 2.63 -11.57 43.88
CA LEU A 237 3.14 -12.13 42.62
C LEU A 237 4.40 -13.01 42.83
N HIS A 238 5.32 -12.62 43.73
CA HIS A 238 6.48 -13.45 44.07
C HIS A 238 6.02 -14.78 44.70
N ALA A 239 5.14 -14.71 45.70
CA ALA A 239 4.60 -15.91 46.36
C ALA A 239 3.89 -16.85 45.40
N LEU A 240 3.05 -16.32 44.51
CA LEU A 240 2.35 -17.12 43.50
C LEU A 240 3.34 -17.75 42.52
N SER A 241 4.39 -17.03 42.13
CA SER A 241 5.43 -17.55 41.23
C SER A 241 6.24 -18.67 41.87
N GLU A 242 6.58 -18.57 43.16
CA GLU A 242 7.26 -19.61 43.92
C GLU A 242 6.37 -20.85 44.03
N LEU A 243 5.12 -20.69 44.46
CA LEU A 243 4.15 -21.79 44.54
C LEU A 243 3.96 -22.50 43.19
N MET A 244 3.89 -21.76 42.08
CA MET A 244 3.79 -22.35 40.74
C MET A 244 4.98 -23.24 40.41
N ASN A 245 6.20 -22.85 40.79
CA ASN A 245 7.40 -23.63 40.48
C ASN A 245 7.62 -24.78 41.46
N ASP A 246 7.50 -24.51 42.76
CA ASP A 246 7.94 -25.41 43.81
C ASP A 246 6.88 -26.47 44.13
N GLU A 247 5.62 -26.05 44.23
CA GLU A 247 4.51 -26.93 44.61
C GLU A 247 3.77 -27.51 43.40
N PHE A 248 3.52 -26.70 42.36
CA PHE A 248 2.74 -27.11 41.20
C PHE A 248 3.59 -27.56 39.99
N GLN A 249 4.92 -27.42 40.07
CA GLN A 249 5.89 -27.82 39.03
C GLN A 249 5.59 -27.24 37.64
N GLN A 250 4.99 -26.05 37.59
CA GLN A 250 4.53 -25.36 36.38
C GLN A 250 5.61 -24.46 35.77
N HIS A 251 6.74 -25.04 35.42
CA HIS A 251 7.90 -24.29 34.90
C HIS A 251 7.68 -23.68 33.50
N SER A 252 6.66 -24.14 32.75
CA SER A 252 6.36 -23.66 31.40
C SER A 252 5.57 -22.36 31.35
N LEU A 253 4.96 -21.91 32.47
CA LEU A 253 4.04 -20.77 32.49
C LEU A 253 4.63 -19.52 31.83
N LEU A 254 5.90 -19.20 32.13
CA LEU A 254 6.54 -18.00 31.58
C LEU A 254 6.70 -18.08 30.06
N ALA A 255 7.09 -19.25 29.53
CA ALA A 255 7.21 -19.45 28.09
C ALA A 255 5.83 -19.35 27.40
N GLU A 256 4.80 -19.90 28.03
CA GLU A 256 3.42 -19.82 27.55
C GLU A 256 2.88 -18.38 27.54
N LEU A 257 3.13 -17.60 28.60
CA LEU A 257 2.77 -16.18 28.65
C LEU A 257 3.48 -15.35 27.55
N ASN A 258 4.70 -15.73 27.16
CA ASN A 258 5.40 -15.09 26.03
C ASN A 258 4.72 -15.37 24.70
N LEU A 259 4.18 -16.58 24.48
CA LEU A 259 3.42 -16.91 23.28
C LEU A 259 2.13 -16.08 23.19
N ILE A 260 1.42 -15.94 24.32
CA ILE A 260 0.23 -15.07 24.41
C ILE A 260 0.61 -13.60 24.15
N SER A 261 1.75 -13.14 24.66
CA SER A 261 2.25 -11.78 24.41
C SER A 261 2.54 -11.54 22.93
N SER A 262 3.14 -12.52 22.24
CA SER A 262 3.38 -12.44 20.79
C SER A 262 2.07 -12.34 20.01
N ALA A 263 1.07 -13.16 20.35
CA ALA A 263 -0.25 -13.10 19.73
C ALA A 263 -0.97 -11.76 19.99
N ALA A 264 -0.84 -11.20 21.20
CA ALA A 264 -1.46 -9.92 21.54
C ALA A 264 -0.89 -8.71 20.76
N LYS A 265 0.29 -8.85 20.15
CA LYS A 265 0.91 -7.80 19.30
C LYS A 265 0.43 -7.86 17.85
N VAL A 266 -0.28 -8.91 17.46
CA VAL A 266 -0.74 -9.10 16.10
C VAL A 266 -1.91 -8.16 15.80
N ASP A 267 -1.76 -7.31 14.77
CA ASP A 267 -2.84 -6.44 14.31
C ASP A 267 -3.80 -7.19 13.39
N ILE A 268 -4.89 -7.70 13.97
CA ILE A 268 -5.93 -8.45 13.26
C ILE A 268 -6.60 -7.62 12.17
N VAL A 269 -6.72 -6.30 12.34
CA VAL A 269 -7.35 -5.42 11.35
C VAL A 269 -6.43 -5.26 10.14
N ALA A 270 -5.13 -5.05 10.37
CA ALA A 270 -4.15 -4.99 9.30
C ALA A 270 -4.12 -6.29 8.48
N ILE A 271 -4.12 -7.45 9.13
CA ILE A 271 -4.13 -8.75 8.44
C ILE A 271 -5.41 -8.96 7.65
N ARG A 272 -6.57 -8.58 8.21
CA ARG A 272 -7.85 -8.66 7.50
C ARG A 272 -7.85 -7.80 6.24
N ASN A 273 -7.30 -6.59 6.33
CA ASN A 273 -7.19 -5.70 5.18
C ASN A 273 -6.24 -6.29 4.13
N GLU A 274 -5.10 -6.83 4.56
CA GLU A 274 -4.12 -7.46 3.68
C GLU A 274 -4.71 -8.69 2.96
N PHE A 275 -5.38 -9.57 3.69
CA PHE A 275 -6.08 -10.73 3.14
C PHE A 275 -7.13 -10.32 2.09
N ASN A 276 -7.97 -9.34 2.41
CA ASN A 276 -9.00 -8.85 1.48
C ASN A 276 -8.39 -8.20 0.24
N SER A 277 -7.30 -7.43 0.41
CA SER A 277 -6.57 -6.85 -0.72
C SER A 277 -6.01 -7.94 -1.63
N LEU A 278 -5.28 -8.90 -1.04
CA LEU A 278 -4.68 -10.01 -1.76
C LEU A 278 -5.74 -10.82 -2.52
N LYS A 279 -6.88 -11.12 -1.88
CA LYS A 279 -8.02 -11.81 -2.50
C LYS A 279 -8.60 -11.05 -3.69
N GLY A 280 -8.83 -9.74 -3.53
CA GLY A 280 -9.40 -8.88 -4.57
C GLY A 280 -8.45 -8.72 -5.77
N GLU A 281 -7.16 -8.52 -5.50
CA GLU A 281 -6.12 -8.45 -6.52
C GLU A 281 -6.00 -9.77 -7.27
N THR A 282 -5.97 -10.91 -6.57
CA THR A 282 -5.91 -12.26 -7.17
C THR A 282 -7.09 -12.50 -8.10
N THR A 283 -8.31 -12.21 -7.63
CA THR A 283 -9.52 -12.37 -8.45
C THR A 283 -9.46 -11.51 -9.71
N SER A 284 -9.00 -10.26 -9.58
CA SER A 284 -8.86 -9.34 -10.71
C SER A 284 -7.81 -9.81 -11.71
N VAL A 285 -6.67 -10.31 -11.24
CA VAL A 285 -5.58 -10.82 -12.07
C VAL A 285 -5.98 -12.11 -12.80
N ILE A 286 -6.61 -13.07 -12.11
CA ILE A 286 -7.12 -14.30 -12.73
C ILE A 286 -8.17 -13.95 -13.80
N GLY A 287 -9.13 -13.08 -13.46
CA GLY A 287 -10.17 -12.65 -14.40
C GLY A 287 -9.61 -11.94 -15.63
N PHE A 288 -8.59 -11.10 -15.46
CA PHE A 288 -7.87 -10.48 -16.57
C PHE A 288 -7.09 -11.51 -17.40
N PHE A 289 -6.32 -12.38 -16.73
CA PHE A 289 -5.50 -13.40 -17.37
C PHE A 289 -6.34 -14.34 -18.25
N ASN A 290 -7.50 -14.77 -17.79
CA ASN A 290 -8.38 -15.67 -18.53
C ASN A 290 -9.00 -15.03 -19.78
N LYS A 291 -9.19 -13.70 -19.79
CA LYS A 291 -9.77 -12.97 -20.92
C LYS A 291 -8.71 -12.39 -21.87
N PHE A 292 -7.47 -12.27 -21.41
CA PHE A 292 -6.39 -11.68 -22.18
C PHE A 292 -6.00 -12.61 -23.33
N GLU A 293 -5.99 -12.09 -24.54
CA GLU A 293 -5.50 -12.77 -25.73
C GLU A 293 -4.59 -11.80 -26.50
N THR A 294 -3.58 -12.33 -27.17
CA THR A 294 -2.63 -11.53 -27.95
C THR A 294 -2.21 -12.28 -29.20
N GLU A 295 -2.20 -11.57 -30.33
CA GLU A 295 -1.69 -12.08 -31.61
C GLU A 295 -0.17 -11.85 -31.76
N ASP A 296 0.43 -11.01 -30.89
CA ASP A 296 1.86 -10.74 -30.93
C ASP A 296 2.66 -11.89 -30.30
N LYS A 297 3.34 -12.67 -31.14
CA LYS A 297 4.17 -13.80 -30.71
C LYS A 297 5.34 -13.42 -29.79
N ARG A 298 5.67 -12.13 -29.67
CA ARG A 298 6.71 -11.62 -28.77
C ARG A 298 6.16 -11.31 -27.38
N ASP A 299 4.84 -11.31 -27.21
CA ASP A 299 4.20 -11.05 -25.93
C ASP A 299 4.13 -12.33 -25.08
N ASN A 300 5.11 -12.47 -24.19
CA ASN A 300 5.25 -13.65 -23.34
C ASN A 300 4.44 -13.55 -22.04
N PHE A 301 3.55 -12.56 -21.90
CA PHE A 301 2.79 -12.36 -20.66
C PHE A 301 2.05 -13.61 -20.21
N LYS A 302 1.28 -14.25 -21.11
CA LYS A 302 0.57 -15.50 -20.80
C LYS A 302 1.52 -16.60 -20.33
N LEU A 303 2.57 -16.83 -21.10
CA LEU A 303 3.57 -17.87 -20.82
C LEU A 303 4.23 -17.68 -19.45
N LYS A 304 4.59 -16.43 -19.12
CA LYS A 304 5.30 -16.07 -17.87
C LYS A 304 4.39 -16.05 -16.65
N MET A 305 3.10 -15.77 -16.85
CA MET A 305 2.12 -15.64 -15.76
C MET A 305 1.34 -16.93 -15.48
N GLN A 306 1.23 -17.86 -16.43
CA GLN A 306 0.42 -19.09 -16.29
C GLN A 306 0.71 -19.85 -14.99
N LYS A 307 1.97 -20.23 -14.77
CA LYS A 307 2.36 -20.98 -13.56
C LYS A 307 2.02 -20.25 -12.27
N PHE A 308 2.17 -18.92 -12.27
CA PHE A 308 1.84 -18.10 -11.12
C PHE A 308 0.32 -18.06 -10.89
N VAL A 309 -0.47 -17.86 -11.94
CA VAL A 309 -1.93 -17.80 -11.86
C VAL A 309 -2.51 -19.10 -11.34
N ASP A 310 -2.03 -20.24 -11.83
CA ASP A 310 -2.46 -21.57 -11.37
C ASP A 310 -2.13 -21.77 -9.88
N ARG A 311 -0.89 -21.44 -9.48
CA ARG A 311 -0.45 -21.51 -8.08
C ARG A 311 -1.27 -20.58 -7.17
N ALA A 312 -1.39 -19.31 -7.55
CA ALA A 312 -2.07 -18.29 -6.77
C ALA A 312 -3.57 -18.60 -6.61
N SER A 313 -4.20 -19.17 -7.64
CA SER A 313 -5.60 -19.61 -7.55
C SER A 313 -5.78 -20.70 -6.49
N GLN A 314 -4.91 -21.70 -6.46
CA GLN A 314 -4.97 -22.78 -5.47
C GLN A 314 -4.65 -22.25 -4.07
N GLU A 315 -3.54 -21.56 -3.90
CA GLU A 315 -3.10 -21.06 -2.60
C GLU A 315 -4.09 -20.05 -2.00
N MET A 316 -4.72 -19.21 -2.82
CA MET A 316 -5.77 -18.29 -2.35
C MET A 316 -7.04 -19.03 -1.89
N ALA A 317 -7.38 -20.16 -2.53
CA ALA A 317 -8.48 -20.99 -2.10
C ALA A 317 -8.18 -21.62 -0.72
N ASP A 318 -6.99 -22.18 -0.55
CA ASP A 318 -6.52 -22.76 0.72
C ASP A 318 -6.47 -21.70 1.82
N LEU A 319 -5.92 -20.52 1.52
CA LEU A 319 -5.85 -19.40 2.47
C LEU A 319 -7.25 -18.89 2.85
N THR A 320 -8.21 -18.91 1.92
CA THR A 320 -9.59 -18.55 2.20
C THR A 320 -10.28 -19.58 3.10
N ALA A 321 -10.03 -20.87 2.90
CA ALA A 321 -10.54 -21.91 3.78
C ALA A 321 -10.02 -21.72 5.21
N LEU A 322 -8.71 -21.56 5.36
CA LEU A 322 -8.06 -21.31 6.65
C LEU A 322 -8.57 -20.01 7.32
N TRP A 323 -8.78 -18.94 6.54
CA TRP A 323 -9.35 -17.70 7.04
C TRP A 323 -10.76 -17.88 7.63
N ASN A 324 -11.60 -18.66 6.94
CA ASN A 324 -12.96 -18.93 7.38
C ASN A 324 -13.00 -19.83 8.62
N GLU A 325 -12.06 -20.76 8.75
CA GLU A 325 -12.00 -21.65 9.93
C GLU A 325 -11.52 -20.93 11.20
N GLY A 326 -10.58 -19.98 11.09
CA GLY A 326 -10.01 -19.33 12.27
C GLY A 326 -10.65 -18.01 12.70
N PHE A 327 -11.55 -17.42 11.90
CA PHE A 327 -12.24 -16.16 12.22
C PHE A 327 -13.77 -16.24 12.15
N ALA A 328 -14.35 -17.42 11.93
CA ALA A 328 -15.77 -17.69 12.23
C ALA A 328 -15.97 -17.84 13.75
#